data_AF-A0A2T7CJK8-F1
#
_entry.id   AF-A0A2T7CJK8-F1
#
_cell.length_a   1.000
_cell.length_b   1.000
_cell.length_c   1.000
_cell.angle_alpha   90.00
_cell.angle_beta   90.00
_cell.angle_gamma   90.00
#
_symmetry.space_group_name_H-M   'P 1'
#
loop_
_entity.id
_entity.type
_entity.pdbx_description
1 polymer ?
#
loop_
_entity_poly.entity_id
_entity_poly.type
_entity_poly.pdbx_seq_one_letter_code
_entity_poly.pdbx_strand_id
1 'polypeptide(L)'
;MGPQQDRRRSVANGTASRKETNKVVHYRECQRNHAAAIGGYAVDGCREFMASGAEGTAAALMCAACGCHRSFHRREVEAELDCSSTTTSG
;
A
#
# COMPACT_ATOMS: atom_id res chain seq x y z
N MET A 1 31.80 30.90 2.71
CA MET A 1 31.96 29.76 3.62
C MET A 1 30.78 29.75 4.59
N GLY A 2 29.80 28.87 4.35
CA GLY A 2 28.64 28.71 5.24
C GLY A 2 27.84 27.50 4.78
N PRO A 3 27.83 26.37 5.52
CA PRO A 3 27.14 25.16 5.11
C PRO A 3 25.75 25.03 5.77
N GLN A 4 25.01 24.04 5.25
CA GLN A 4 23.83 23.41 5.85
C GLN A 4 22.47 24.10 5.53
N GLN A 5 21.34 23.41 5.37
CA GLN A 5 20.88 22.25 6.13
C GLN A 5 19.89 21.39 5.32
N ASP A 6 20.17 20.08 5.35
CA ASP A 6 19.32 18.94 5.00
C ASP A 6 17.92 19.10 5.61
N ARG A 7 16.89 19.23 4.76
CA ARG A 7 15.49 19.23 5.19
C ARG A 7 15.08 17.80 5.50
N ARG A 8 15.40 17.35 6.73
CA ARG A 8 14.88 16.12 7.31
C ARG A 8 13.36 16.14 7.24
N ARG A 9 12.84 15.27 6.39
CA ARG A 9 11.42 15.06 6.17
C ARG A 9 10.87 14.32 7.38
N SER A 10 10.22 15.05 8.27
CA SER A 10 9.53 14.51 9.44
C SER A 10 8.48 13.50 8.98
N VAL A 11 8.78 12.21 9.08
CA VAL A 11 7.79 11.14 8.97
C VAL A 11 6.98 11.15 10.26
N ALA A 12 5.91 11.92 10.27
CA ALA A 12 4.90 11.85 11.31
C ALA A 12 4.23 10.47 11.24
N ASN A 13 4.70 9.55 12.09
CA ASN A 13 4.08 8.26 12.29
C ASN A 13 2.91 8.45 13.27
N GLY A 14 1.75 8.82 12.73
CA GLY A 14 0.52 9.00 13.50
C GLY A 14 -0.02 7.64 13.95
N THR A 15 0.21 7.30 15.23
CA THR A 15 -0.45 6.20 15.92
C THR A 15 -1.91 6.57 16.21
N ALA A 16 -2.78 6.41 15.22
CA ALA A 16 -4.23 6.44 15.43
C ALA A 16 -4.68 5.01 15.77
N SER A 17 -4.85 4.74 17.07
CA SER A 17 -5.52 3.55 17.58
C SER A 17 -6.96 3.55 17.07
N ARG A 18 -7.20 2.90 15.92
CA ARG A 18 -8.51 2.76 15.29
C ARG A 18 -9.02 1.37 15.63
N LYS A 19 -10.23 1.29 16.20
CA LYS A 19 -10.99 0.04 16.40
C LYS A 19 -10.74 -0.92 15.23
N GLU A 20 -10.06 -2.02 15.53
CA GLU A 20 -9.73 -3.11 14.60
C GLU A 20 -11.01 -3.87 14.26
N THR A 21 -11.83 -3.23 13.41
CA THR A 21 -12.67 -3.99 12.49
C THR A 21 -11.68 -4.70 11.57
N ASN A 22 -11.75 -6.03 11.49
CA ASN A 22 -10.91 -6.81 10.60
C ASN A 22 -11.19 -6.33 9.17
N LYS A 23 -10.36 -5.43 8.66
CA LYS A 23 -10.52 -4.86 7.34
C LYS A 23 -9.51 -5.55 6.47
N VAL A 24 -9.99 -6.40 5.57
CA VAL A 24 -9.12 -7.04 4.60
C VAL A 24 -8.63 -5.94 3.64
N VAL A 25 -7.32 -5.72 3.64
CA VAL A 25 -6.68 -4.72 2.76
C VAL A 25 -6.11 -5.44 1.55
N HIS A 26 -6.62 -5.08 0.37
CA HIS A 26 -6.10 -5.54 -0.90
C HIS A 26 -5.34 -4.41 -1.60
N TYR A 27 -4.25 -4.76 -2.29
CA TYR A 27 -3.47 -3.83 -3.10
C TYR A 27 -3.64 -4.18 -4.58
N ARG A 28 -4.17 -3.24 -5.37
CA ARG A 28 -4.51 -3.45 -6.78
C ARG A 28 -3.42 -2.90 -7.72
N GLU A 29 -3.77 -1.89 -8.49
CA GLU A 29 -2.94 -1.31 -9.54
C GLU A 29 -1.81 -0.45 -9.01
N CYS A 30 -0.63 -0.56 -9.62
CA CYS A 30 0.49 0.33 -9.36
C CYS A 30 0.17 1.72 -9.93
N GLN A 31 0.37 2.77 -9.13
CA GLN A 31 0.14 4.17 -9.51
C GLN A 31 1.45 4.95 -9.67
N ARG A 32 2.61 4.27 -9.63
CA ARG A 32 3.90 4.92 -9.83
C ARG A 32 4.08 5.29 -11.29
N ASN A 33 4.46 6.55 -11.56
CA ASN A 33 4.96 6.94 -12.88
C ASN A 33 6.43 6.54 -13.01
N HIS A 34 6.72 5.51 -13.80
CA HIS A 34 8.07 5.01 -14.07
C HIS A 34 8.86 5.91 -15.02
N ALA A 35 8.18 6.68 -15.89
CA ALA A 35 8.81 7.60 -16.83
C ALA A 35 9.00 9.02 -16.28
N ALA A 36 8.61 9.29 -15.03
CA ALA A 36 8.70 10.62 -14.43
C ALA A 36 10.12 11.21 -14.50
N ALA A 37 11.15 10.37 -14.33
CA ALA A 37 12.54 10.78 -14.38
C ALA A 37 13.00 11.30 -15.76
N ILE A 38 12.32 10.89 -16.83
CA ILE A 38 12.63 11.25 -18.22
C ILE A 38 11.66 12.35 -18.72
N GLY A 39 10.76 12.84 -17.87
CA GLY A 39 9.73 13.82 -18.23
C GLY A 39 8.52 13.19 -18.95
N GLY A 40 8.39 11.87 -18.92
CA GLY A 40 7.26 11.14 -19.49
C GLY A 40 6.21 10.72 -18.45
N TYR A 41 5.14 10.10 -18.93
CA TYR A 41 4.12 9.45 -18.11
C TYR A 41 3.91 8.02 -18.58
N ALA A 42 4.39 7.05 -17.80
CA ALA A 42 4.17 5.63 -18.05
C ALA A 42 4.01 4.93 -16.70
N VAL A 43 2.87 4.29 -16.51
CA VAL A 43 2.54 3.52 -15.31
C VAL A 43 2.62 2.04 -15.68
N ASP A 44 3.35 1.25 -14.89
CA ASP A 44 3.63 -0.17 -15.20
C ASP A 44 2.37 -1.07 -15.13
N GLY A 45 1.25 -0.53 -14.65
CA GLY A 45 -0.08 -1.12 -14.86
C GLY A 45 -0.25 -2.53 -14.28
N CYS A 46 0.31 -2.81 -13.10
CA CYS A 46 0.01 -4.07 -12.41
C CYS A 46 -1.51 -4.20 -12.19
N ARG A 47 -2.07 -5.41 -12.32
CA ARG A 47 -3.50 -5.64 -12.02
C ARG A 47 -3.76 -6.01 -10.56
N GLU A 48 -2.79 -6.65 -9.95
CA GLU A 48 -2.82 -7.11 -8.57
C GLU A 48 -1.41 -7.02 -7.97
N PHE A 49 -1.34 -6.70 -6.68
CA PHE A 49 -0.07 -6.74 -5.96
C PHE A 49 0.28 -8.19 -5.62
N MET A 50 1.41 -8.65 -6.16
CA MET A 50 2.05 -9.89 -5.73
C MET A 50 3.30 -9.57 -4.93
N ALA A 51 3.37 -10.06 -3.70
CA ALA A 51 4.56 -9.95 -2.85
C ALA A 51 5.73 -10.73 -3.47
N SER A 52 6.93 -10.11 -3.52
CA SER A 52 8.13 -10.75 -4.07
C SER A 52 8.84 -11.69 -3.08
N GLY A 53 8.35 -11.82 -1.85
CA GLY A 53 8.95 -12.69 -0.83
C GLY A 53 7.99 -13.05 0.29
N ALA A 54 8.49 -13.81 1.26
CA ALA A 54 7.69 -14.38 2.34
C ALA A 54 7.12 -13.30 3.28
N GLU A 55 5.94 -13.56 3.84
CA GLU A 55 5.27 -12.68 4.79
C GLU A 55 6.20 -12.30 5.97
N GLY A 56 6.14 -11.05 6.39
CA GLY A 56 7.02 -10.49 7.43
C GLY A 56 8.41 -10.07 6.96
N THR A 57 8.79 -10.32 5.70
CA THR A 57 10.06 -9.84 5.13
C THR A 57 9.91 -8.49 4.42
N ALA A 58 11.01 -7.77 4.22
CA ALA A 58 11.02 -6.56 3.39
C ALA A 58 10.60 -6.86 1.93
N ALA A 59 10.90 -8.07 1.44
CA ALA A 59 10.51 -8.50 0.10
C ALA A 59 8.99 -8.67 -0.06
N ALA A 60 8.25 -8.97 1.02
CA ALA A 60 6.78 -8.99 0.99
C ALA A 60 6.15 -7.60 0.81
N LEU A 61 6.92 -6.52 1.02
CA LEU A 61 6.47 -5.15 0.79
C LEU A 61 6.67 -4.69 -0.66
N MET A 62 7.37 -5.47 -1.47
CA MET A 62 7.71 -5.13 -2.85
C MET A 62 6.90 -5.99 -3.83
N CYS A 63 6.44 -5.34 -4.91
CA CYS A 63 5.72 -6.00 -5.98
C CYS A 63 6.68 -6.81 -6.84
N ALA A 64 6.40 -8.10 -7.05
CA ALA A 64 7.19 -8.98 -7.89
C ALA A 64 7.18 -8.56 -9.38
N ALA A 65 6.11 -7.89 -9.84
CA ALA A 65 5.97 -7.49 -11.25
C ALA A 65 6.73 -6.19 -11.57
N CYS A 66 6.51 -5.12 -10.78
CA CYS A 66 7.05 -3.79 -11.08
C CYS A 66 8.16 -3.33 -10.11
N GLY A 67 8.50 -4.13 -9.10
CA GLY A 67 9.48 -3.78 -8.06
C GLY A 67 9.06 -2.61 -7.15
N CYS A 68 7.84 -2.09 -7.26
CA CYS A 68 7.38 -0.98 -6.45
C CYS A 68 6.93 -1.44 -5.06
N HIS A 69 7.09 -0.57 -4.08
CA HIS A 69 6.52 -0.80 -2.76
C HIS A 69 4.99 -0.87 -2.82
N ARG A 70 4.35 -1.72 -2.00
CA ARG A 70 2.89 -1.86 -1.92
C ARG A 70 2.15 -0.55 -1.71
N SER A 71 2.80 0.46 -1.12
CA SER A 71 2.24 1.81 -0.93
C SER A 71 2.00 2.57 -2.23
N PHE A 72 2.69 2.22 -3.32
CA PHE A 72 2.43 2.76 -4.65
C PHE A 72 1.28 2.04 -5.35
N HIS A 73 0.81 0.93 -4.79
CA HIS A 73 -0.38 0.26 -5.27
C HIS A 73 -1.62 0.85 -4.59
N ARG A 74 -2.71 0.93 -5.35
CA ARG A 74 -4.01 1.37 -4.84
C ARG A 74 -4.45 0.47 -3.69
N ARG A 75 -4.61 1.05 -2.50
CA ARG A 75 -5.16 0.37 -1.32
C ARG A 75 -6.68 0.31 -1.43
N GLU A 76 -7.22 -0.89 -1.46
CA GLU A 76 -8.65 -1.16 -1.35
C GLU A 76 -8.89 -1.82 0.00
N VAL A 77 -9.78 -1.21 0.78
CA VAL A 77 -10.11 -1.68 2.13
C VAL A 77 -11.51 -2.25 2.04
N GLU A 78 -11.61 -3.57 1.99
CA GLU A 78 -12.89 -4.23 2.13
C GLU A 78 -13.23 -4.21 3.62
N ALA A 79 -14.19 -3.35 3.97
CA ALA A 79 -14.81 -3.46 5.28
C ALA A 79 -15.65 -4.73 5.21
N GLU A 80 -15.26 -5.77 5.95
CA GLU A 80 -16.16 -6.89 6.20
C GLU A 80 -17.42 -6.28 6.82
N LEU A 81 -18.47 -6.15 6.01
CA LEU A 81 -19.81 -6.03 6.52
C LEU A 81 -20.05 -7.35 7.21
N ASP A 82 -19.95 -7.30 8.53
CA ASP A 82 -20.53 -8.25 9.45
C ASP A 82 -21.81 -8.80 8.81
N CYS A 83 -21.75 -10.05 8.33
CA CYS A 83 -22.94 -10.78 8.00
C CYS A 83 -23.59 -11.18 9.34
N SER A 84 -24.23 -10.20 10.00
CA SER A 84 -25.30 -10.45 10.94
C SER A 84 -26.51 -10.92 10.15
N SER A 85 -26.38 -12.08 9.53
CA SER A 85 -27.52 -12.96 9.28
C SER A 85 -27.15 -14.31 9.86
N THR A 86 -26.76 -14.30 11.13
CA THR A 86 -26.94 -15.43 12.02
C THR A 86 -28.42 -15.81 11.96
N THR A 87 -28.67 -16.96 11.35
CA THR A 87 -29.80 -17.86 11.54
C THR A 87 -30.59 -17.60 12.83
N THR A 88 -31.84 -17.15 12.72
CA THR A 88 -32.93 -17.48 13.66
C THR A 88 -34.26 -17.08 13.02
N SER A 89 -35.13 -18.02 12.67
CA SER A 89 -36.37 -18.36 13.37
C SER A 89 -36.81 -19.70 12.77
N GLY A 90 -37.01 -20.80 13.51
CA GLY A 90 -38.05 -20.92 14.52
C GLY A 90 -39.27 -21.51 13.83
#